data_AF-E9F9C3-F1
#
_entry.id   AF-E9F9C3-F1
#
_cell.length_a   1.000
_cell.length_b   1.000
_cell.length_c   1.000
_cell.angle_alpha   90.00
_cell.angle_beta   90.00
_cell.angle_gamma   90.00
#
_symmetry.space_group_name_H-M   'P 1'
#
loop_
_entity.id
_entity.type
_entity.pdbx_description
1 polymer ?
#
loop_
_entity_poly.entity_id
_entity_poly.type
_entity_poly.pdbx_seq_one_letter_code
_entity_poly.pdbx_strand_id
1 'polypeptide(L)'
;MSTPKPPTPSSTASLQNDIPPLTTLLPAIFVPVTGAFFTHTPPPATRAAQIRESMAALDAHSAHVRANILALTEQEVASAADKAAMVANMQAPWEPGADRELPRTPDFSGWLVSGPREWGEREVLRTVARTMADLKGFGEHVGRVRARYEEALEREERRERERERERDEEK
;
A
#
# COMPACT_ATOMS: atom_id res chain seq x y z
N MET A 1 38.63 28.64 47.02
CA MET A 1 38.91 27.94 45.75
C MET A 1 37.69 27.09 45.42
N SER A 2 36.80 27.59 44.56
CA SER A 2 35.57 26.88 44.16
C SER A 2 35.81 26.16 42.83
N THR A 3 35.57 24.85 42.80
CA THR A 3 35.61 24.05 41.58
C THR A 3 34.27 24.14 40.84
N PRO A 4 34.26 24.19 39.49
CA PRO A 4 33.03 24.21 38.71
C PRO A 4 32.42 22.81 38.62
N LYS A 5 31.09 22.74 38.75
CA LYS A 5 30.26 21.54 38.60
C LYS A 5 30.25 21.10 37.12
N PRO A 6 30.36 19.80 36.80
CA PRO A 6 30.34 19.33 35.41
C PRO A 6 28.94 19.48 34.80
N PRO A 7 28.83 19.77 33.49
CA PRO A 7 27.55 19.86 32.80
C PRO A 7 26.91 18.47 32.69
N THR A 8 25.65 18.38 33.12
CA THR A 8 24.78 17.23 32.93
C THR A 8 24.60 16.98 31.41
N PRO A 9 24.75 15.74 30.91
CA PRO A 9 24.45 15.44 29.51
C PRO A 9 22.96 15.65 29.24
N SER A 10 22.66 16.53 28.29
CA SER A 10 21.32 16.77 27.78
C SER A 10 20.70 15.45 27.31
N SER A 11 19.54 15.14 27.91
CA SER A 11 18.70 14.01 27.56
C SER A 11 18.26 14.13 26.09
N THR A 12 18.79 13.24 25.25
CA THR A 12 18.39 13.01 23.85
C THR A 12 17.13 12.13 23.75
N ALA A 13 16.24 12.15 24.74
CA ALA A 13 15.14 11.18 24.85
C ALA A 13 13.75 11.68 24.39
N SER A 14 13.62 12.84 23.74
CA SER A 14 12.29 13.43 23.49
C SER A 14 11.90 13.71 22.03
N LEU A 15 12.75 13.44 21.04
CA LEU A 15 12.39 13.70 19.63
C LEU A 15 11.52 12.60 18.99
N GLN A 16 11.33 11.46 19.67
CA GLN A 16 10.50 10.37 19.14
C GLN A 16 8.98 10.60 19.26
N ASN A 17 8.52 11.62 19.98
CA ASN A 17 7.09 11.86 20.27
C ASN A 17 6.44 13.01 19.48
N ASP A 18 7.17 13.69 18.59
CA ASP A 18 6.66 14.90 17.90
C ASP A 18 6.02 14.62 16.53
N ILE A 19 5.93 13.37 16.09
CA ILE A 19 5.23 13.04 14.85
C ILE A 19 3.73 12.96 15.19
N PRO A 20 2.89 13.88 14.68
CA PRO A 20 1.47 13.84 14.94
C PRO A 20 0.90 12.51 14.40
N PRO A 21 -0.04 11.87 15.13
CA PRO A 21 -0.59 10.59 14.72
C PRO A 21 -1.20 10.69 13.33
N LEU A 22 -1.02 9.64 12.52
CA LEU A 22 -1.54 9.55 11.16
C LEU A 22 -3.07 9.62 11.17
N THR A 23 -3.58 10.82 10.88
CA THR A 23 -5.01 11.08 10.73
C THR A 23 -5.55 10.65 9.36
N THR A 24 -4.67 10.49 8.37
CA THR A 24 -5.03 10.18 6.98
C THR A 24 -3.92 9.45 6.24
N LEU A 25 -4.29 8.47 5.40
CA LEU A 25 -3.38 7.77 4.49
C LEU A 25 -3.21 8.48 3.14
N LEU A 26 -3.77 9.68 2.97
CA LEU A 26 -3.62 10.49 1.76
C LEU A 26 -2.16 10.74 1.33
N PRO A 27 -1.16 10.83 2.22
CA PRO A 27 0.24 10.92 1.76
C PRO A 27 0.70 9.69 0.97
N ALA A 28 0.09 8.52 1.19
CA ALA A 28 0.52 7.26 0.59
C ALA A 28 0.27 7.17 -0.92
N ILE A 29 -0.70 7.94 -1.43
CA ILE A 29 -0.99 8.00 -2.88
C ILE A 29 0.07 8.81 -3.66
N PHE A 30 0.89 9.60 -2.97
CA PHE A 30 2.00 10.32 -3.60
C PHE A 30 3.21 9.41 -3.73
N VAL A 31 3.18 8.58 -4.77
CA VAL A 31 4.34 7.77 -5.17
C VAL A 31 5.38 8.68 -5.83
N PRO A 32 6.66 8.66 -5.38
CA PRO A 32 7.72 9.41 -6.04
C PRO A 32 7.82 9.04 -7.52
N VAL A 33 7.84 10.05 -8.37
CA VAL A 33 8.06 9.85 -9.81
C VAL A 33 9.50 9.37 -9.98
N THR A 34 9.68 8.10 -10.38
CA THR A 34 11.01 7.54 -10.61
C THR A 34 11.61 8.13 -11.88
N GLY A 35 12.94 8.20 -11.96
CA GLY A 35 13.65 8.74 -13.13
C GLY A 35 13.29 8.04 -14.46
N ALA A 36 12.83 6.79 -14.39
CA ALA A 36 12.31 6.03 -15.53
C ALA A 36 11.06 6.65 -16.18
N PHE A 37 10.32 7.51 -15.46
CA PHE A 37 9.22 8.29 -16.04
C PHE A 37 9.71 9.28 -17.11
N PHE A 38 10.95 9.74 -17.00
CA PHE A 38 11.56 10.69 -17.93
C PHE A 38 12.38 10.02 -19.04
N THR A 39 12.56 8.70 -18.97
CA THR A 39 13.22 7.97 -20.06
C THR A 39 12.22 7.71 -21.17
N HIS A 40 12.48 8.28 -22.35
CA HIS A 40 11.68 8.00 -23.55
C HIS A 40 11.82 6.52 -23.94
N THR A 41 10.85 5.71 -23.54
CA THR A 41 10.61 4.43 -24.20
C THR A 41 10.14 4.73 -25.63
N PRO A 42 10.55 3.92 -26.62
CA PRO A 42 9.96 4.04 -27.95
C PRO A 42 8.44 3.90 -27.82
N PRO A 43 7.64 4.74 -28.48
CA PRO A 43 6.20 4.69 -28.38
C PRO A 43 5.71 3.30 -28.80
N PRO A 44 4.71 2.74 -28.11
CA PRO A 44 4.21 1.41 -28.41
C PRO A 44 3.76 1.33 -29.87
N ALA A 45 4.29 0.31 -30.58
CA ALA A 45 4.06 0.15 -32.02
C ALA A 45 2.59 -0.16 -32.37
N THR A 46 1.83 -0.69 -31.40
CA THR A 46 0.40 -0.99 -31.57
C THR A 46 -0.42 -0.48 -30.38
N ARG A 47 -1.72 -0.28 -30.61
CA ARG A 47 -2.65 0.13 -29.55
C ARG A 47 -2.81 -0.95 -28.48
N ALA A 48 -2.76 -2.22 -28.86
CA ALA A 48 -2.73 -3.33 -27.91
C ALA A 48 -1.49 -3.28 -27.02
N ALA A 49 -0.30 -2.98 -27.58
CA ALA A 49 0.92 -2.80 -26.80
C ALA A 49 0.81 -1.62 -25.82
N GLN A 50 0.21 -0.51 -26.25
CA GLN A 50 -0.05 0.66 -25.39
C GLN A 50 -0.95 0.32 -24.20
N ILE A 51 -2.00 -0.48 -24.42
CA ILE A 51 -2.92 -0.91 -23.36
C ILE A 51 -2.20 -1.82 -22.34
N ARG A 52 -1.37 -2.77 -22.82
CA ARG A 52 -0.57 -3.64 -21.93
C ARG A 52 0.45 -2.85 -21.10
N GLU A 53 1.13 -1.89 -21.72
CA GLU A 53 2.06 -1.00 -21.02
C GLU A 53 1.34 -0.17 -19.94
N SER A 54 0.14 0.33 -20.25
CA SER A 54 -0.69 1.06 -19.29
C SER A 54 -1.11 0.19 -18.09
N MET A 55 -1.45 -1.09 -18.32
CA MET A 55 -1.75 -2.04 -17.25
C MET A 55 -0.53 -2.31 -16.38
N ALA A 56 0.64 -2.54 -16.98
CA ALA A 56 1.89 -2.75 -16.24
C ALA A 56 2.26 -1.53 -15.39
N ALA A 57 2.07 -0.32 -15.92
CA ALA A 57 2.28 0.92 -15.17
C ALA A 57 1.29 1.07 -14.00
N LEU A 58 0.02 0.70 -14.20
CA LEU A 58 -0.99 0.68 -13.13
C LEU A 58 -0.60 -0.29 -12.01
N ASP A 59 -0.18 -1.51 -12.37
CA ASP A 59 0.23 -2.53 -11.40
C ASP A 59 1.45 -2.05 -10.59
N ALA A 60 2.47 -1.50 -11.27
CA ALA A 60 3.65 -0.93 -10.63
C ALA A 60 3.32 0.24 -9.69
N HIS A 61 2.44 1.16 -10.11
CA HIS A 61 1.97 2.25 -9.26
C HIS A 61 1.21 1.71 -8.03
N SER A 62 0.34 0.71 -8.23
CA SER A 62 -0.43 0.11 -7.14
C SER A 62 0.47 -0.55 -6.08
N ALA A 63 1.55 -1.21 -6.51
CA ALA A 63 2.53 -1.82 -5.62
C ALA A 63 3.23 -0.77 -4.75
N HIS A 64 3.62 0.37 -5.35
CA HIS A 64 4.23 1.46 -4.60
C HIS A 64 3.28 2.11 -3.59
N VAL A 65 2.02 2.37 -3.97
CA VAL A 65 1.02 2.92 -3.03
C VAL A 65 0.82 1.98 -1.85
N ARG A 66 0.72 0.67 -2.09
CA ARG A 66 0.62 -0.33 -1.02
C ARG A 66 1.84 -0.32 -0.10
N ALA A 67 3.05 -0.28 -0.66
CA ALA A 67 4.28 -0.20 0.12
C ALA A 67 4.32 1.06 0.99
N ASN A 68 3.89 2.21 0.46
CA ASN A 68 3.81 3.46 1.23
C ASN A 68 2.78 3.39 2.36
N ILE A 69 1.60 2.80 2.13
CA ILE A 69 0.58 2.61 3.18
C ILE A 69 1.16 1.76 4.32
N LEU A 70 1.87 0.68 3.99
CA LEU A 70 2.50 -0.18 4.99
C LEU A 70 3.59 0.56 5.77
N ALA A 71 4.46 1.32 5.08
CA ALA A 71 5.52 2.09 5.74
C ALA A 71 4.97 3.15 6.70
N LEU A 72 3.89 3.86 6.32
CA LEU A 72 3.22 4.80 7.20
C LEU A 72 2.58 4.10 8.41
N THR A 73 1.97 2.93 8.19
CA THR A 73 1.38 2.14 9.29
C THR A 73 2.47 1.64 10.25
N GLU A 74 3.61 1.20 9.73
CA GLU A 74 4.76 0.78 10.56
C GLU A 74 5.32 1.90 11.42
N GLN A 75 5.24 3.15 10.97
CA GLN A 75 5.71 4.31 11.71
C GLN A 75 4.81 4.64 12.91
N GLU A 76 3.53 4.27 12.85
CA GLU A 76 2.54 4.50 13.93
C GLU A 76 2.52 3.40 14.99
N VAL A 77 3.01 2.19 14.66
CA VAL A 77 3.09 1.09 15.63
C VAL A 77 4.28 1.35 16.56
N ALA A 78 4.01 1.98 17.70
CA ALA A 78 4.99 2.57 18.63
C ALA A 78 5.94 1.58 19.36
N SER A 79 5.79 0.27 19.19
CA SER A 79 6.61 -0.74 19.88
C SER A 79 7.30 -1.67 18.89
N ALA A 80 8.63 -1.80 19.00
CA ALA A 80 9.43 -2.72 18.19
C ALA A 80 8.97 -4.20 18.33
N ALA A 81 8.41 -4.56 19.49
CA ALA A 81 7.86 -5.89 19.73
C ALA A 81 6.55 -6.13 18.96
N ASP A 82 5.66 -5.13 18.94
CA ASP A 82 4.39 -5.20 18.21
C ASP A 82 4.64 -5.16 16.69
N LYS A 83 5.65 -4.38 16.27
CA LYS A 83 6.14 -4.36 14.88
C LYS A 83 6.63 -5.74 14.42
N ALA A 84 7.44 -6.41 15.23
CA ALA A 84 7.95 -7.74 14.90
C ALA A 84 6.81 -8.78 14.80
N ALA A 85 5.83 -8.72 15.70
CA ALA A 85 4.67 -9.61 15.68
C ALA A 85 3.77 -9.36 14.46
N MET A 86 3.52 -8.10 14.09
CA MET A 86 2.71 -7.76 12.92
C MET A 86 3.37 -8.23 11.62
N VAL A 87 4.67 -7.96 11.43
CA VAL A 87 5.41 -8.38 10.24
C VAL A 87 5.48 -9.91 10.15
N ALA A 88 5.72 -10.60 11.27
CA ALA A 88 5.72 -12.07 11.30
C ALA A 88 4.36 -12.65 10.88
N ASN A 89 3.24 -12.07 11.35
CA ASN A 89 1.90 -12.50 10.97
C ASN A 89 1.59 -12.19 9.49
N MET A 90 2.10 -11.08 8.94
CA MET A 90 1.92 -10.74 7.53
C MET A 90 2.77 -11.61 6.58
N GLN A 91 3.90 -12.13 7.06
CA GLN A 91 4.80 -13.00 6.30
C GLN A 91 4.50 -14.50 6.48
N ALA A 92 3.58 -14.86 7.38
CA ALA A 92 3.26 -16.24 7.66
C ALA A 92 2.67 -16.96 6.44
N PRO A 93 3.10 -18.19 6.13
CA PRO A 93 2.55 -18.97 5.03
C PRO A 93 1.07 -19.26 5.28
N TRP A 94 0.24 -19.01 4.26
CA TRP A 94 -1.19 -19.26 4.29
C TRP A 94 -1.47 -20.77 4.48
N GLU A 95 -2.06 -21.15 5.61
CA GLU A 95 -2.51 -22.53 5.85
C GLU A 95 -3.95 -22.73 5.35
N PRO A 96 -4.17 -23.53 4.28
CA PRO A 96 -5.50 -23.81 3.80
C PRO A 96 -6.20 -24.82 4.74
N GLY A 97 -7.25 -24.37 5.42
CA GLY A 97 -8.09 -25.23 6.28
C GLY A 97 -8.39 -24.67 7.68
N ALA A 98 -7.72 -23.59 8.08
CA ALA A 98 -8.01 -22.86 9.32
C ALA A 98 -8.98 -21.68 9.07
N ASP A 99 -9.98 -21.86 8.20
CA ASP A 99 -11.02 -20.87 7.91
C ASP A 99 -11.97 -20.75 9.11
N ARG A 100 -11.48 -20.14 10.19
CA ARG A 100 -12.37 -19.33 11.01
C ARG A 100 -12.85 -18.21 10.10
N GLU A 101 -14.17 -18.01 10.01
CA GLU A 101 -14.74 -16.79 9.44
C GLU A 101 -14.26 -15.61 10.30
N LEU A 102 -13.06 -15.13 10.02
CA LEU A 102 -12.52 -13.94 10.61
C LEU A 102 -13.29 -12.78 9.99
N PRO A 103 -13.75 -11.81 10.80
CA PRO A 103 -14.32 -10.60 10.26
C PRO A 103 -13.29 -9.96 9.32
N ARG A 104 -13.71 -9.64 8.10
CA ARG A 104 -12.86 -9.13 7.01
C ARG A 104 -12.04 -7.89 7.40
N THR A 105 -12.51 -7.17 8.40
CA THR A 105 -11.81 -6.10 9.12
C THR A 105 -12.05 -6.33 10.61
N PRO A 106 -10.98 -6.44 11.41
CA PRO A 106 -11.14 -6.49 12.86
C PRO A 106 -11.73 -5.16 13.34
N ASP A 107 -12.82 -5.20 14.10
CA ASP A 107 -13.43 -4.02 14.71
C ASP A 107 -13.10 -3.98 16.20
N PHE A 108 -12.41 -2.92 16.63
CA PHE A 108 -11.99 -2.69 18.01
C PHE A 108 -12.81 -1.59 18.70
N SER A 109 -13.94 -1.18 18.09
CA SER A 109 -14.83 -0.16 18.64
C SER A 109 -15.40 -0.54 20.01
N GLY A 110 -15.68 -1.83 20.23
CA GLY A 110 -16.23 -2.37 21.49
C GLY A 110 -15.22 -2.61 22.61
N TRP A 111 -13.91 -2.40 22.38
CA TRP A 111 -12.91 -2.68 23.41
C TRP A 111 -12.96 -1.61 24.52
N LEU A 112 -13.37 -2.03 25.72
CA LEU A 112 -13.35 -1.22 26.93
C LEU A 112 -11.89 -0.98 27.35
N VAL A 113 -11.52 0.28 27.45
CA VAL A 113 -10.18 0.73 27.84
C VAL A 113 -10.23 1.18 29.29
N SER A 114 -9.43 0.55 30.14
CA SER A 114 -9.37 0.78 31.59
C SER A 114 -8.21 1.68 32.00
N GLY A 115 -7.23 1.94 31.11
CA GLY A 115 -6.08 2.79 31.43
C GLY A 115 -5.37 3.44 30.22
N PRO A 116 -4.47 4.40 30.46
CA PRO A 116 -3.77 5.16 29.41
C PRO A 116 -2.97 4.29 28.42
N ARG A 117 -2.38 3.19 28.90
CA ARG A 117 -1.63 2.25 28.07
C ARG A 117 -2.54 1.48 27.11
N GLU A 118 -3.65 0.96 27.63
CA GLU A 118 -4.68 0.27 26.84
C GLU A 118 -5.34 1.22 25.82
N TRP A 119 -5.37 2.53 26.10
CA TRP A 119 -5.84 3.54 25.15
C TRP A 119 -4.91 3.65 23.95
N GLY A 120 -3.59 3.71 24.19
CA GLY A 120 -2.59 3.73 23.13
C GLY A 120 -2.63 2.46 22.27
N GLU A 121 -2.72 1.29 22.90
CA GLU A 121 -2.86 0.00 22.20
C GLU A 121 -4.12 -0.04 21.33
N ARG A 122 -5.25 0.47 21.84
CA ARG A 122 -6.50 0.56 21.06
C ARG A 122 -6.38 1.47 19.85
N GLU A 123 -5.73 2.63 19.96
CA GLU A 123 -5.58 3.52 18.81
C GLU A 123 -4.65 2.94 17.74
N VAL A 124 -3.56 2.28 18.13
CA VAL A 124 -2.72 1.54 17.16
C VAL A 124 -3.56 0.52 16.40
N LEU A 125 -4.40 -0.25 17.09
CA LEU A 125 -5.23 -1.27 16.46
C LEU A 125 -6.35 -0.70 15.59
N ARG A 126 -6.94 0.45 15.96
CA ARG A 126 -7.87 1.16 15.08
C ARG A 126 -7.19 1.66 13.81
N THR A 127 -5.97 2.18 13.93
CA THR A 127 -5.18 2.60 12.76
C THR A 127 -4.92 1.41 11.83
N VAL A 128 -4.52 0.26 12.37
CA VAL A 128 -4.33 -0.99 11.58
C VAL A 128 -5.65 -1.45 10.94
N ALA A 129 -6.76 -1.45 11.67
CA ALA A 129 -8.05 -1.84 11.10
C ALA A 129 -8.47 -0.93 9.94
N ARG A 130 -8.25 0.39 10.07
CA ARG A 130 -8.51 1.35 9.00
C ARG A 130 -7.59 1.13 7.80
N THR A 131 -6.30 0.90 8.01
CA THR A 131 -5.35 0.67 6.90
C THR A 131 -5.68 -0.62 6.14
N MET A 132 -6.13 -1.68 6.84
CA MET A 132 -6.63 -2.89 6.18
C MET A 132 -7.87 -2.62 5.32
N ALA A 133 -8.81 -1.82 5.81
CA ALA A 133 -10.01 -1.43 5.05
C ALA A 133 -9.63 -0.61 3.79
N ASP A 134 -8.71 0.34 3.93
CA ASP A 134 -8.25 1.20 2.83
C ASP A 134 -7.47 0.40 1.78
N LEU A 135 -6.58 -0.51 2.20
CA LEU A 135 -5.86 -1.42 1.29
C LEU A 135 -6.81 -2.29 0.48
N LYS A 136 -7.87 -2.79 1.11
CA LYS A 136 -8.92 -3.57 0.44
C LYS A 136 -9.67 -2.71 -0.58
N GLY A 137 -10.16 -1.55 -0.18
CA GLY A 137 -10.88 -0.63 -1.07
C GLY A 137 -10.04 -0.19 -2.26
N PHE A 138 -8.75 0.07 -2.03
CA PHE A 138 -7.79 0.36 -3.09
C PHE A 138 -7.59 -0.83 -4.04
N GLY A 139 -7.44 -2.04 -3.51
CA GLY A 139 -7.35 -3.26 -4.32
C GLY A 139 -8.58 -3.49 -5.21
N GLU A 140 -9.79 -3.30 -4.66
CA GLU A 140 -11.04 -3.36 -5.43
C GLU A 140 -11.10 -2.28 -6.52
N HIS A 141 -10.64 -1.06 -6.22
CA HIS A 141 -10.53 0.01 -7.21
C HIS A 141 -9.58 -0.34 -8.35
N VAL A 142 -8.35 -0.77 -8.04
CA VAL A 142 -7.35 -1.20 -9.03
C VAL A 142 -7.89 -2.34 -9.87
N GLY A 143 -8.56 -3.33 -9.26
CA GLY A 143 -9.20 -4.44 -9.97
C GLY A 143 -10.25 -3.96 -10.99
N ARG A 144 -11.11 -3.02 -10.63
CA ARG A 144 -12.09 -2.42 -11.57
C ARG A 144 -11.42 -1.68 -12.72
N VAL A 145 -10.35 -0.93 -12.44
CA VAL A 145 -9.61 -0.21 -13.48
C VAL A 145 -8.93 -1.20 -14.42
N ARG A 146 -8.29 -2.24 -13.89
CA ARG A 146 -7.64 -3.32 -14.66
C ARG A 146 -8.63 -4.03 -15.58
N ALA A 147 -9.81 -4.39 -15.08
CA ALA A 147 -10.86 -5.04 -15.89
C ALA A 147 -11.28 -4.20 -17.11
N ARG A 148 -11.34 -2.86 -16.96
CA ARG A 148 -11.65 -1.96 -18.10
C ARG A 148 -10.54 -1.97 -19.15
N TYR A 149 -9.29 -2.05 -18.74
CA TYR A 149 -8.16 -2.17 -19.67
C TYR A 149 -8.12 -3.53 -20.36
N GLU A 150 -8.44 -4.62 -19.65
CA GLU A 150 -8.57 -5.96 -20.25
C GLU A 150 -9.66 -6.00 -21.32
N GLU A 151 -10.84 -5.46 -21.04
CA GLU A 151 -11.92 -5.36 -22.04
C GLU A 151 -11.53 -4.48 -23.24
N ALA A 152 -10.74 -3.42 -23.01
CA ALA A 152 -10.20 -2.61 -24.10
C ALA A 152 -9.17 -3.38 -24.93
N LEU A 153 -8.32 -4.19 -24.29
CA LEU A 153 -7.32 -5.02 -24.95
C LEU A 153 -7.98 -6.07 -25.85
N GLU A 154 -8.98 -6.80 -25.33
CA GLU A 154 -9.72 -7.80 -26.10
C GLU A 154 -10.42 -7.21 -27.33
N ARG A 155 -10.93 -5.97 -27.22
CA ARG A 155 -11.54 -5.26 -28.34
C ARG A 155 -10.52 -4.91 -29.42
N GLU A 156 -9.33 -4.48 -29.03
CA GLU A 156 -8.27 -4.13 -30.00
C GLU A 156 -7.65 -5.38 -30.64
N GLU A 157 -7.36 -6.44 -29.87
CA GLU A 157 -6.83 -7.68 -30.44
C GLU A 157 -7.80 -8.34 -31.44
N ARG A 158 -9.11 -8.23 -31.20
CA ARG A 158 -10.12 -8.71 -32.14
C ARG A 158 -10.09 -7.93 -33.45
N ARG A 159 -9.98 -6.60 -33.38
CA ARG A 159 -9.86 -5.73 -34.57
C ARG A 159 -8.60 -6.02 -35.36
N GLU A 160 -7.48 -6.28 -34.69
CA GLU A 160 -6.23 -6.64 -35.36
C GLU A 160 -6.38 -7.97 -36.12
N ARG A 161 -6.99 -9.00 -35.50
CA ARG A 161 -7.25 -10.29 -36.15
C ARG A 161 -8.20 -10.18 -37.34
N GLU A 162 -9.25 -9.36 -37.24
CA GLU A 162 -10.17 -9.11 -38.36
C GLU A 162 -9.43 -8.48 -39.55
N ARG A 163 -8.59 -7.46 -39.30
CA ARG A 163 -7.78 -6.82 -40.35
C ARG A 163 -6.73 -7.75 -40.96
N GLU A 164 -6.19 -8.68 -40.18
CA GLU A 164 -5.27 -9.70 -40.71
C GLU A 164 -5.98 -10.65 -41.67
N ARG A 165 -7.18 -11.11 -41.31
CA ARG A 165 -8.00 -11.96 -42.19
C ARG A 165 -8.36 -11.26 -43.50
N GLU A 166 -8.79 -9.99 -43.43
CA GLU A 166 -9.11 -9.20 -44.62
C GLU A 166 -7.90 -9.05 -45.57
N ARG A 167 -6.68 -8.87 -45.02
CA ARG A 167 -5.44 -8.80 -45.82
C ARG A 167 -5.05 -10.12 -46.46
N ASP A 168 -5.35 -11.24 -45.81
CA ASP A 168 -5.05 -12.57 -46.33
C ASP A 168 -6.06 -13.00 -47.42
N GLU A 169 -7.29 -12.47 -47.38
CA GLU A 169 -8.32 -12.69 -48.41
C GLU A 169 -8.09 -11.84 -49.69
N GLU A 170 -7.35 -10.74 -49.61
CA GLU A 170 -7.06 -9.84 -50.74
C GLU A 170 -5.79 -10.24 -51.54
N LYS A 171 -5.02 -11.23 -51.07
CA LYS A 171 -3.80 -11.74 -51.72
C LYS A 171 -4.03 -13.02 -52.53
#